data_AF-A0A5E4C116-F1
#
_entry.id   AF-A0A5E4C116-F1
#
_cell.length_a   1.000
_cell.length_b   1.000
_cell.length_c   1.000
_cell.angle_alpha   90.00
_cell.angle_beta   90.00
_cell.angle_gamma   90.00
#
_symmetry.space_group_name_H-M   'P 1'
#
loop_
_entity.id
_entity.type
_entity.pdbx_description
1 polymer ?
#
loop_
_entity_poly.entity_id
_entity_poly.type
_entity_poly.pdbx_seq_one_letter_code
_entity_poly.pdbx_strand_id
1 'polypeptide(L)'
;LFKIVADKTPYLTMEEITRTIHIGPSRLGHPCFYHRKDIKLESFTIKQGEKIMLNSVEDIDGEIMVNCGVIRNHQNHSFTLPLAQEGEFYECEDEHIYTLKEIVEWKIPKNRTRTVRLTDFSNKWDSTNPFPKDFYGTLILKPVYEIQGVMKFRKDIVRLLPSLDVEVKDITDSYDTNWFLQLLSTEDLFEMTSKEFPIVAEVIEAPQGNQLSRSVLKPGKTIVIHKKYQASRILASEIRSNFPKRHFLIPTSYKGKFKRRPREFPTAYDLEIAKSEKEPLHVVATKAFHPPHEELSSVFIGDQFLVHHSETTEVLCEGIKKVVNVLACEKILKKSYEAALLPLYMEGGFVEVIHDKKQYQISELCKQFRLPFNVKVSVRDLSIEEDILAATPGLQLEEGITDSYLLISDFANPKECWEIPVGRLNITVQLVRNLSRDTGPLLVRALVEEITEEQYYMMRRYESSLLHPPPRPPKHPSVEEMKFTLLNLAEERTVDLPKSPKVRQ
;
A
#
# COMPACT_ATOMS: atom_id res chain seq x y z
N LEU A 1 5.99 12.22 -2.43
CA LEU A 1 4.85 11.82 -1.57
C LEU A 1 4.56 12.91 -0.54
N PHE A 2 3.31 13.10 -0.13
CA PHE A 2 2.86 14.26 0.64
C PHE A 2 1.91 13.87 1.77
N LYS A 3 2.04 14.51 2.94
CA LYS A 3 1.05 14.43 4.02
C LYS A 3 0.18 15.68 3.99
N ILE A 4 -1.14 15.52 4.12
CA ILE A 4 -2.07 16.66 4.13
C ILE A 4 -2.01 17.35 5.49
N VAL A 5 -2.05 18.68 5.47
CA VAL A 5 -2.33 19.49 6.66
C VAL A 5 -3.80 19.92 6.57
N ALA A 6 -4.56 19.60 7.61
CA ALA A 6 -5.99 19.91 7.65
C ALA A 6 -6.23 21.42 7.49
N ASP A 7 -7.25 21.76 6.70
CA ASP A 7 -7.70 23.15 6.58
C ASP A 7 -8.29 23.62 7.92
N LYS A 8 -7.80 24.76 8.41
CA LYS A 8 -8.29 25.38 9.64
C LYS A 8 -9.57 26.18 9.41
N THR A 9 -9.92 26.43 8.16
CA THR A 9 -11.11 27.17 7.76
C THR A 9 -12.32 26.23 7.77
N PRO A 10 -13.34 26.47 8.60
CA PRO A 10 -14.51 25.60 8.65
C PRO A 10 -15.31 25.68 7.35
N TYR A 11 -16.09 24.63 7.11
CA TYR A 11 -17.24 24.66 6.21
C TYR A 11 -18.48 24.96 7.06
N LEU A 12 -19.39 25.78 6.54
CA LEU A 12 -20.55 26.27 7.30
C LEU A 12 -21.81 25.41 7.10
N THR A 13 -21.86 24.62 6.03
CA THR A 13 -22.99 23.75 5.70
C THR A 13 -22.51 22.45 5.06
N MET A 14 -23.33 21.39 5.13
CA MET A 14 -23.07 20.15 4.36
C MET A 14 -23.12 20.39 2.85
N GLU A 15 -23.93 21.34 2.40
CA GLU A 15 -23.95 21.75 1.00
C GLU A 15 -22.60 22.31 0.53
N GLU A 16 -21.94 23.14 1.34
CA GLU A 16 -20.61 23.66 1.01
C GLU A 16 -19.60 22.51 0.85
N ILE A 17 -19.62 21.55 1.77
CA ILE A 17 -18.73 20.38 1.75
C ILE A 17 -18.96 19.54 0.49
N THR A 18 -20.21 19.15 0.23
CA THR A 18 -20.54 18.27 -0.91
C THR A 18 -20.30 18.93 -2.27
N ARG A 19 -20.42 20.25 -2.36
CA ARG A 19 -20.09 21.00 -3.60
C ARG A 19 -18.58 21.13 -3.82
N THR A 20 -17.80 21.26 -2.75
CA THR A 20 -16.37 21.58 -2.83
C THR A 20 -15.45 20.36 -2.72
N ILE A 21 -15.86 19.31 -2.01
CA ILE A 21 -15.03 18.14 -1.71
C ILE A 21 -15.57 16.93 -2.44
N HIS A 22 -14.65 16.16 -3.03
CA HIS A 22 -14.97 14.89 -3.66
C HIS A 22 -14.99 13.77 -2.60
N ILE A 23 -16.08 13.01 -2.55
CA ILE A 23 -16.16 11.76 -1.79
C ILE A 23 -15.70 10.65 -2.72
N GLY A 24 -14.48 10.15 -2.50
CA GLY A 24 -13.91 9.12 -3.34
C GLY A 24 -14.62 7.76 -3.15
N PRO A 25 -14.54 6.84 -4.14
CA PRO A 25 -15.24 5.55 -4.11
C PRO A 25 -14.63 4.52 -3.16
N SER A 26 -13.43 4.79 -2.62
CA SER A 26 -12.75 3.95 -1.64
C SER A 26 -12.80 4.58 -0.25
N ARG A 27 -12.67 3.78 0.81
CA ARG A 27 -12.67 4.29 2.21
C ARG A 27 -11.60 5.36 2.49
N LEU A 28 -10.46 5.31 1.81
CA LEU A 28 -9.41 6.35 1.91
C LEU A 28 -9.85 7.67 1.26
N GLY A 29 -10.74 7.55 0.26
CA GLY A 29 -11.48 8.61 -0.43
C GLY A 29 -12.46 9.39 0.44
N HIS A 30 -12.91 8.82 1.56
CA HIS A 30 -13.97 9.40 2.36
C HIS A 30 -13.43 10.55 3.22
N PRO A 31 -13.91 11.78 3.05
CA PRO A 31 -13.45 12.90 3.84
C PRO A 31 -14.02 12.81 5.25
N CYS A 32 -13.23 13.28 6.22
CA CYS A 32 -13.57 13.20 7.63
C CYS A 32 -13.59 14.59 8.25
N PHE A 33 -14.67 14.90 8.96
CA PHE A 33 -14.87 16.17 9.63
C PHE A 33 -15.19 15.96 11.10
N TYR A 34 -15.02 17.00 11.88
CA TYR A 34 -15.58 17.08 13.23
C TYR A 34 -16.34 18.39 13.40
N HIS A 35 -17.34 18.35 14.26
CA HIS A 35 -18.16 19.52 14.59
C HIS A 35 -17.80 20.04 15.99
N ARG A 36 -17.83 21.36 16.17
CA ARG A 36 -17.49 22.00 17.47
C ARG A 36 -18.58 21.90 18.53
N LYS A 37 -19.81 21.62 18.14
CA LYS A 37 -20.96 21.45 19.04
C LYS A 37 -21.53 20.05 18.88
N ASP A 38 -22.35 19.63 19.82
CA ASP A 38 -23.10 18.40 19.68
C ASP A 38 -24.12 18.50 18.55
N ILE A 39 -24.20 17.48 17.70
CA ILE A 39 -25.24 17.34 16.67
C ILE A 39 -26.26 16.33 17.19
N LYS A 40 -27.49 16.79 17.39
CA LYS A 40 -28.60 15.93 17.83
C LYS A 40 -29.25 15.29 16.62
N LEU A 41 -29.14 13.98 16.49
CA LEU A 41 -29.93 13.18 15.55
C LEU A 41 -31.08 12.52 16.29
N GLU A 42 -32.06 12.02 15.54
CA GLU A 42 -33.22 11.32 16.11
C GLU A 42 -32.83 10.07 16.91
N SER A 43 -31.80 9.34 16.44
CA SER A 43 -31.38 8.06 17.03
C SER A 43 -30.26 8.18 18.07
N PHE A 44 -29.40 9.19 17.96
CA PHE A 44 -28.32 9.46 18.93
C PHE A 44 -27.74 10.87 18.75
N THR A 45 -26.93 11.31 19.72
CA THR A 45 -26.20 12.59 19.62
C THR A 45 -24.74 12.33 19.24
N ILE A 46 -24.22 13.06 18.25
CA ILE A 46 -22.79 13.12 17.92
C ILE A 46 -22.17 14.16 18.85
N LYS A 47 -21.16 13.75 19.62
CA LYS A 47 -20.50 14.64 20.57
C LYS A 47 -19.53 15.58 19.85
N GLN A 48 -19.28 16.76 20.42
CA GLN A 48 -18.27 17.67 19.89
C GLN A 48 -16.93 16.95 19.69
N GLY A 49 -16.26 17.23 18.58
CA GLY A 49 -14.96 16.65 18.27
C GLY A 49 -14.98 15.18 17.82
N GLU A 50 -16.14 14.52 17.77
CA GLU A 50 -16.23 13.18 17.17
C GLU A 50 -15.97 13.24 15.66
N LYS A 51 -15.25 12.23 15.16
CA LYS A 51 -14.90 12.10 13.75
C LYS A 51 -16.09 11.55 12.96
N ILE A 52 -16.61 12.39 12.08
CA ILE A 52 -17.71 12.10 11.15
C ILE A 52 -17.09 11.82 9.77
N MET A 53 -17.29 10.61 9.27
CA MET A 53 -16.86 10.20 7.92
C MET A 53 -18.03 10.35 6.95
N LEU A 54 -17.81 10.98 5.79
CA LEU A 54 -18.82 11.12 4.75
C LEU A 54 -18.62 10.01 3.72
N ASN A 55 -19.65 9.20 3.49
CA ASN A 55 -19.59 7.98 2.69
C ASN A 55 -20.14 8.18 1.27
N SER A 56 -21.28 8.86 1.15
CA SER A 56 -21.99 9.04 -0.12
C SER A 56 -23.00 10.19 -0.01
N VAL A 57 -23.44 10.68 -1.16
CA VAL A 57 -24.60 11.57 -1.28
C VAL A 57 -25.71 10.77 -1.96
N GLU A 58 -26.87 10.72 -1.33
CA GLU A 58 -28.00 9.88 -1.73
C GLU A 58 -29.27 10.73 -1.86
N ASP A 59 -30.14 10.38 -2.79
CA ASP A 59 -31.49 10.95 -2.90
C ASP A 59 -32.45 10.04 -2.16
N ILE A 60 -33.05 10.55 -1.08
CA ILE A 60 -34.01 9.84 -0.25
C ILE A 60 -35.30 10.65 -0.26
N ASP A 61 -36.36 10.09 -0.85
CA ASP A 61 -37.68 10.71 -0.96
C ASP A 61 -37.69 12.11 -1.63
N GLY A 62 -36.74 12.38 -2.55
CA GLY A 62 -36.61 13.64 -3.26
C GLY A 62 -35.77 14.69 -2.51
N GLU A 63 -35.28 14.36 -1.31
CA GLU A 63 -34.32 15.17 -0.56
C GLU A 63 -32.91 14.59 -0.67
N ILE A 64 -31.94 15.45 -0.99
CA ILE A 64 -30.54 15.06 -1.07
C ILE A 64 -29.98 15.01 0.35
N MET A 65 -29.52 13.82 0.74
CA MET A 65 -29.00 13.50 2.06
C MET A 65 -27.55 13.01 1.94
N VAL A 66 -26.73 13.33 2.95
CA VAL A 66 -25.35 12.85 3.05
C VAL A 66 -25.31 11.67 4.00
N ASN A 67 -24.87 10.52 3.50
CA ASN A 67 -24.64 9.32 4.30
C ASN A 67 -23.31 9.48 5.06
N CYS A 68 -23.40 9.46 6.38
CA CYS A 68 -22.31 9.68 7.31
C CYS A 68 -22.11 8.48 8.23
N GLY A 69 -20.90 8.32 8.75
CA GLY A 69 -20.55 7.28 9.71
C GLY A 69 -19.68 7.81 10.85
N VAL A 70 -19.91 7.32 12.06
CA VAL A 70 -19.05 7.55 13.23
C VAL A 70 -18.66 6.18 13.81
N ILE A 71 -17.41 6.04 14.23
CA ILE A 71 -16.89 4.81 14.84
C ILE A 71 -16.87 4.98 16.35
N ARG A 72 -17.58 4.10 17.08
CA ARG A 72 -17.57 4.04 18.55
C ARG A 72 -17.32 2.60 18.99
N ASN A 73 -16.38 2.37 19.90
CA ASN A 73 -16.06 1.03 20.43
C ASN A 73 -15.85 -0.05 19.35
N HIS A 74 -15.18 0.30 18.24
CA HIS A 74 -14.99 -0.57 17.06
C HIS A 74 -16.27 -0.97 16.31
N GLN A 75 -17.38 -0.28 16.55
CA GLN A 75 -18.63 -0.42 15.81
C GLN A 75 -18.88 0.83 14.95
N ASN A 76 -19.35 0.61 13.73
CA ASN A 76 -19.72 1.68 12.80
C ASN A 76 -21.19 2.03 13.01
N HIS A 77 -21.47 3.30 13.30
CA HIS A 77 -22.82 3.84 13.37
C HIS A 77 -23.04 4.74 12.16
N SER A 78 -23.90 4.31 11.24
CA SER A 78 -24.28 5.09 10.05
C SER A 78 -25.54 5.93 10.31
N PHE A 79 -25.60 7.11 9.71
CA PHE A 79 -26.72 8.05 9.81
C PHE A 79 -26.71 9.00 8.60
N THR A 80 -27.77 9.77 8.42
CA THR A 80 -27.88 10.75 7.33
C THR A 80 -27.95 12.17 7.86
N LEU A 81 -27.38 13.12 7.11
CA LEU A 81 -27.49 14.56 7.36
C LEU A 81 -28.06 15.27 6.13
N PRO A 82 -29.00 16.20 6.28
CA PRO A 82 -29.48 17.00 5.16
C PRO A 82 -28.41 17.99 4.68
N LEU A 83 -28.45 18.38 3.40
CA LEU A 83 -27.54 19.42 2.87
C LEU A 83 -27.67 20.76 3.61
N ALA A 84 -28.88 21.08 4.08
CA ALA A 84 -29.19 22.26 4.86
C ALA A 84 -28.64 22.20 6.31
N GLN A 85 -27.97 21.12 6.72
CA GLN A 85 -27.35 21.04 8.03
C GLN A 85 -26.26 22.11 8.16
N GLU A 86 -26.57 23.16 8.94
CA GLU A 86 -25.66 24.22 9.29
C GLU A 86 -24.76 23.82 10.47
N GLY A 87 -23.55 24.36 10.50
CA GLY A 87 -22.59 24.09 11.55
C GLY A 87 -21.16 24.39 11.13
N GLU A 88 -20.25 24.58 12.10
CA GLU A 88 -18.82 24.71 11.79
C GLU A 88 -18.19 23.31 11.70
N PHE A 89 -18.00 22.83 10.47
CA PHE A 89 -17.36 21.56 10.17
C PHE A 89 -15.89 21.76 9.85
N TYR A 90 -15.01 21.17 10.66
CA TYR A 90 -13.57 21.25 10.50
C TYR A 90 -13.03 19.93 9.96
N GLU A 91 -12.08 20.01 9.02
CA GLU A 91 -11.44 18.82 8.46
C GLU A 91 -10.58 18.14 9.53
N CYS A 92 -10.69 16.81 9.64
CA CYS A 92 -9.82 16.03 10.51
C CYS A 92 -8.42 15.91 9.90
N GLU A 93 -7.39 16.04 10.72
CA GLU A 93 -6.04 15.60 10.31
C GLU A 93 -6.04 14.09 10.05
N ASP A 94 -5.34 13.68 9.00
CA ASP A 94 -5.06 12.29 8.72
C ASP A 94 -3.55 12.04 8.70
N GLU A 95 -3.17 10.83 9.09
CA GLU A 95 -1.77 10.38 9.11
C GLU A 95 -1.35 9.74 7.78
N HIS A 96 -2.18 9.87 6.75
CA HIS A 96 -1.94 9.20 5.49
C HIS A 96 -1.01 10.01 4.58
N ILE A 97 -0.38 9.27 3.67
CA ILE A 97 0.56 9.82 2.70
C ILE A 97 -0.04 9.66 1.31
N TYR A 98 -0.16 10.76 0.58
CA TYR A 98 -0.78 10.85 -0.74
C TYR A 98 0.24 11.22 -1.82
N THR A 99 -0.06 10.84 -3.05
CA THR A 99 0.60 11.37 -4.25
C THR A 99 0.04 12.73 -4.64
N LEU A 100 0.78 13.47 -5.47
CA LEU A 100 0.27 14.72 -6.03
C LEU A 100 -0.99 14.49 -6.88
N LYS A 101 -1.05 13.38 -7.63
CA LYS A 101 -2.21 12.98 -8.44
C LYS A 101 -3.45 12.80 -7.57
N GLU A 102 -3.38 11.99 -6.52
CA GLU A 102 -4.49 11.81 -5.56
C GLU A 102 -4.92 13.12 -4.92
N ILE A 103 -3.94 13.98 -4.58
CA ILE A 103 -4.26 15.26 -3.97
C ILE A 103 -5.05 16.12 -4.95
N VAL A 104 -4.58 16.26 -6.18
CA VAL A 104 -5.24 17.06 -7.23
C VAL A 104 -6.62 16.51 -7.58
N GLU A 105 -6.77 15.19 -7.68
CA GLU A 105 -8.02 14.55 -8.11
C GLU A 105 -9.14 14.67 -7.07
N TRP A 106 -8.84 14.47 -5.77
CA TRP A 106 -9.91 14.34 -4.77
C TRP A 106 -9.61 14.95 -3.40
N LYS A 107 -8.40 15.47 -3.13
CA LYS A 107 -8.11 16.14 -1.86
C LYS A 107 -7.98 17.65 -1.95
N ILE A 108 -7.84 18.29 -3.10
CA ILE A 108 -7.89 19.77 -3.17
C ILE A 108 -9.37 20.19 -3.27
N PRO A 109 -9.93 20.92 -2.27
CA PRO A 109 -11.29 21.41 -2.38
C PRO A 109 -11.42 22.41 -3.53
N LYS A 110 -12.53 22.36 -4.28
CA LYS A 110 -12.81 23.33 -5.34
C LYS A 110 -12.78 24.74 -4.73
N ASN A 111 -11.95 25.61 -5.30
CA ASN A 111 -11.74 27.01 -4.88
C ASN A 111 -10.92 27.23 -3.59
N ARG A 112 -10.31 26.20 -3.00
CA ARG A 112 -9.36 26.38 -1.89
C ARG A 112 -7.94 25.94 -2.29
N THR A 113 -6.95 26.41 -1.53
CA THR A 113 -5.59 25.88 -1.61
C THR A 113 -5.41 24.74 -0.63
N ARG A 114 -4.51 23.80 -0.94
CA ARG A 114 -4.21 22.67 -0.05
C ARG A 114 -2.80 22.78 0.51
N THR A 115 -2.69 22.78 1.83
CA THR A 115 -1.38 22.77 2.50
C THR A 115 -0.92 21.32 2.68
N VAL A 116 0.32 21.04 2.31
CA VAL A 116 0.92 19.70 2.38
C VAL A 116 2.32 19.75 2.99
N ARG A 117 2.75 18.66 3.60
CA ARG A 117 4.14 18.44 4.01
C ARG A 117 4.78 17.45 3.07
N LEU A 118 5.98 17.75 2.61
CA LEU A 118 6.79 16.76 1.91
C LEU A 118 7.15 15.65 2.88
N THR A 119 7.14 14.41 2.40
CA THR A 119 7.59 13.26 3.20
C THR A 119 8.95 12.80 2.67
N ASP A 120 9.87 12.44 3.57
CA ASP A 120 11.31 12.20 3.33
C ASP A 120 11.64 11.01 2.38
N PHE A 121 10.64 10.42 1.72
CA PHE A 121 10.80 9.21 0.92
C PHE A 121 11.49 9.41 -0.44
N SER A 122 11.93 10.62 -0.79
CA SER A 122 12.54 10.91 -2.09
C SER A 122 14.00 11.35 -1.96
N ASN A 123 14.89 10.41 -1.67
CA ASN A 123 16.34 10.65 -1.74
C ASN A 123 16.89 10.66 -3.18
N LYS A 124 16.04 10.51 -4.21
CA LYS A 124 16.39 10.89 -5.59
C LYS A 124 16.34 12.41 -5.73
N TRP A 125 17.28 13.06 -5.07
CA TRP A 125 17.47 14.50 -5.12
C TRP A 125 18.33 14.84 -6.35
N ASP A 126 17.75 14.70 -7.53
CA ASP A 126 18.43 15.12 -8.77
C ASP A 126 18.55 16.65 -8.83
N SER A 127 19.52 17.13 -9.62
CA SER A 127 19.90 18.56 -9.76
C SER A 127 18.79 19.50 -10.26
N THR A 128 17.61 18.96 -10.62
CA THR A 128 16.43 19.69 -11.11
C THR A 128 15.38 19.97 -10.03
N ASN A 129 15.62 19.61 -8.77
CA ASN A 129 14.67 19.88 -7.69
C ASN A 129 14.59 21.40 -7.38
N PRO A 130 13.39 22.01 -7.39
CA PRO A 130 13.23 23.42 -7.03
C PRO A 130 13.38 23.70 -5.52
N PHE A 131 13.45 22.68 -4.67
CA PHE A 131 13.49 22.86 -3.20
C PHE A 131 14.93 22.89 -2.65
N PRO A 132 15.20 23.70 -1.60
CA PRO A 132 16.48 23.67 -0.89
C PRO A 132 16.73 22.31 -0.22
N LYS A 133 18.01 21.93 -0.08
CA LYS A 133 18.41 20.77 0.75
C LYS A 133 17.85 20.96 2.17
N ASP A 134 17.31 19.90 2.75
CA ASP A 134 16.73 19.88 4.10
C ASP A 134 15.43 20.71 4.26
N PHE A 135 14.61 20.81 3.21
CA PHE A 135 13.29 21.45 3.31
C PHE A 135 12.32 20.59 4.15
N TYR A 136 12.10 21.01 5.40
CA TYR A 136 11.09 20.44 6.31
C TYR A 136 9.80 21.29 6.41
N GLY A 137 9.59 22.20 5.47
CA GLY A 137 8.48 23.14 5.47
C GLY A 137 7.16 22.56 4.91
N THR A 138 6.12 23.39 4.96
CA THR A 138 4.84 23.13 4.28
C THR A 138 4.82 23.76 2.89
N LEU A 139 4.22 23.07 1.92
CA LEU A 139 3.92 23.60 0.59
C LEU A 139 2.44 23.95 0.50
N ILE A 140 2.13 25.02 -0.24
CA ILE A 140 0.76 25.40 -0.56
C ILE A 140 0.52 25.03 -2.02
N LEU A 141 -0.32 24.04 -2.25
CA LEU A 141 -0.76 23.63 -3.57
C LEU A 141 -1.98 24.49 -3.96
N LYS A 142 -1.84 25.22 -5.06
CA LYS A 142 -2.91 25.99 -5.67
C LYS A 142 -3.29 25.33 -6.99
N PRO A 143 -4.54 24.89 -7.17
CA PRO A 143 -4.97 24.31 -8.44
C PRO A 143 -4.92 25.38 -9.53
N VAL A 144 -4.41 24.99 -10.69
CA VAL A 144 -4.42 25.80 -11.92
C VAL A 144 -5.14 24.97 -12.95
N TYR A 145 -6.29 25.46 -13.44
CA TYR A 145 -7.14 24.74 -14.36
C TYR A 145 -6.78 25.10 -15.81
N GLU A 146 -6.55 24.09 -16.64
CA GLU A 146 -6.37 24.23 -18.07
C GLU A 146 -7.67 23.84 -18.77
N ILE A 147 -8.16 24.67 -19.68
CA ILE A 147 -9.33 24.34 -20.50
C ILE A 147 -8.83 23.66 -21.77
N GLN A 148 -9.39 22.49 -22.07
CA GLN A 148 -9.04 21.71 -23.25
C GLN A 148 -10.19 21.73 -24.27
N GLY A 149 -9.93 22.31 -25.43
CA GLY A 149 -10.85 22.35 -26.56
C GLY A 149 -10.58 21.19 -27.51
N VAL A 150 -11.55 20.30 -27.68
CA VAL A 150 -11.44 19.14 -28.58
C VAL A 150 -11.93 19.52 -29.97
N MET A 151 -11.02 19.54 -30.96
CA MET A 151 -11.33 20.00 -32.31
C MET A 151 -11.70 18.84 -33.25
N LYS A 152 -12.95 18.79 -33.72
CA LYS A 152 -13.46 17.73 -34.61
C LYS A 152 -12.60 17.47 -35.86
N PHE A 153 -12.18 18.53 -36.55
CA PHE A 153 -11.52 18.41 -37.85
C PHE A 153 -10.01 18.21 -37.78
N ARG A 154 -9.36 18.73 -36.73
CA ARG A 154 -7.91 18.57 -36.53
C ARG A 154 -7.55 17.35 -35.71
N LYS A 155 -8.53 16.70 -35.05
CA LYS A 155 -8.34 15.59 -34.11
C LYS A 155 -7.22 15.87 -33.12
N ASP A 156 -7.25 17.10 -32.60
CA ASP A 156 -6.22 17.66 -31.74
C ASP A 156 -6.89 18.33 -30.53
N ILE A 157 -6.15 18.34 -29.42
CA ILE A 157 -6.60 18.94 -28.16
C ILE A 157 -5.91 20.30 -28.02
N VAL A 158 -6.68 21.37 -28.20
CA VAL A 158 -6.20 22.73 -28.00
C VAL A 158 -6.24 23.04 -26.52
N ARG A 159 -5.06 23.28 -25.96
CA ARG A 159 -4.91 23.65 -24.54
C ARG A 159 -4.92 25.16 -24.40
N LEU A 160 -5.98 25.70 -23.79
CA LEU A 160 -6.11 27.12 -23.51
C LEU A 160 -5.38 27.44 -22.20
N LEU A 161 -4.56 28.48 -22.24
CA LEU A 161 -3.80 28.90 -21.07
C LEU A 161 -4.75 29.24 -19.91
N PRO A 162 -4.45 28.79 -18.67
CA PRO A 162 -5.25 29.07 -17.48
C PRO A 162 -5.49 30.55 -17.17
N SER A 163 -4.68 31.44 -17.76
CA SER A 163 -4.75 32.90 -17.56
C SER A 163 -5.74 33.60 -18.51
N LEU A 164 -6.40 32.87 -19.41
CA LEU A 164 -7.32 33.43 -20.39
C LEU A 164 -8.76 33.37 -19.87
N ASP A 165 -9.47 34.49 -20.01
CA ASP A 165 -10.93 34.50 -19.84
C ASP A 165 -11.57 33.87 -21.08
N VAL A 166 -12.30 32.76 -20.88
CA VAL A 166 -12.93 31.99 -21.96
C VAL A 166 -14.44 32.15 -21.89
N GLU A 167 -15.03 32.73 -22.93
CA GLU A 167 -16.48 32.77 -23.12
C GLU A 167 -16.87 31.77 -24.21
N VAL A 168 -17.79 30.85 -23.88
CA VAL A 168 -18.34 29.90 -24.85
C VAL A 168 -19.66 30.45 -25.37
N LYS A 169 -19.66 30.89 -26.63
CA LYS A 169 -20.86 31.36 -27.31
C LYS A 169 -21.32 30.33 -28.33
N ASP A 170 -22.55 29.87 -28.20
CA ASP A 170 -23.20 29.08 -29.24
C ASP A 170 -23.46 29.98 -30.46
N ILE A 171 -22.95 29.57 -31.61
CA ILE A 171 -23.14 30.25 -32.90
C ILE A 171 -24.05 29.45 -33.83
N THR A 172 -24.60 28.32 -33.36
CA THR A 172 -25.48 27.44 -34.11
C THR A 172 -26.89 27.47 -33.53
N ASP A 173 -27.88 27.90 -34.33
CA ASP A 173 -29.30 27.89 -33.93
C ASP A 173 -29.91 26.46 -33.89
N SER A 174 -29.10 25.44 -34.16
CA SER A 174 -29.48 24.02 -34.15
C SER A 174 -28.36 23.18 -33.52
N TYR A 175 -28.63 22.57 -32.38
CA TYR A 175 -27.71 21.69 -31.66
C TYR A 175 -27.81 20.25 -32.20
N ASP A 176 -26.74 19.75 -32.81
CA ASP A 176 -26.56 18.32 -33.12
C ASP A 176 -25.47 17.74 -32.20
N THR A 177 -25.86 16.82 -31.32
CA THR A 177 -24.94 16.10 -30.42
C THR A 177 -23.84 15.36 -31.18
N ASN A 178 -24.06 15.00 -32.45
CA ASN A 178 -23.06 14.33 -33.29
C ASN A 178 -21.90 15.25 -33.73
N TRP A 179 -21.92 16.53 -33.33
CA TRP A 179 -20.81 17.45 -33.59
C TRP A 179 -19.65 17.30 -32.62
N PHE A 180 -19.87 16.71 -31.44
CA PHE A 180 -18.84 16.57 -30.42
C PHE A 180 -18.10 15.25 -30.55
N LEU A 181 -16.76 15.30 -30.53
CA LEU A 181 -15.95 14.09 -30.46
C LEU A 181 -16.05 13.52 -29.06
N GLN A 182 -16.43 12.24 -28.95
CA GLN A 182 -16.33 11.51 -27.70
C GLN A 182 -14.88 11.04 -27.51
N LEU A 183 -14.15 11.76 -26.65
CA LEU A 183 -12.86 11.32 -26.14
C LEU A 183 -13.08 10.46 -24.90
N LEU A 184 -12.32 9.37 -24.81
CA LEU A 184 -12.34 8.46 -23.69
C LEU A 184 -10.92 8.33 -23.14
N SER A 185 -10.77 8.55 -21.84
CA SER A 185 -9.56 8.23 -21.10
C SER A 185 -9.45 6.72 -20.84
N THR A 186 -8.30 6.26 -20.36
CA THR A 186 -8.12 4.87 -19.89
C THR A 186 -9.10 4.48 -18.78
N GLU A 187 -9.44 5.42 -17.90
CA GLU A 187 -10.41 5.18 -16.83
C GLU A 187 -11.82 5.07 -17.39
N ASP A 188 -12.24 5.99 -18.29
CA ASP A 188 -13.55 5.95 -18.94
C ASP A 188 -13.75 4.62 -19.68
N LEU A 189 -12.72 4.18 -20.42
CA LEU A 189 -12.71 2.89 -21.10
C LEU A 189 -12.87 1.71 -20.14
N PHE A 190 -12.29 1.80 -18.94
CA PHE A 190 -12.42 0.74 -17.95
C PHE A 190 -13.79 0.74 -17.27
N GLU A 191 -14.47 1.88 -17.19
CA GLU A 191 -15.83 2.00 -16.67
C GLU A 191 -16.90 1.47 -17.65
N MET A 192 -16.67 1.55 -18.97
CA MET A 192 -17.58 1.03 -20.02
C MET A 192 -18.00 -0.42 -19.78
N THR A 193 -19.20 -0.82 -20.17
CA THR A 193 -19.66 -2.19 -19.94
C THR A 193 -18.88 -3.20 -20.79
N SER A 194 -18.67 -4.41 -20.26
CA SER A 194 -17.90 -5.44 -20.98
C SER A 194 -18.54 -5.86 -22.33
N LYS A 195 -19.82 -5.53 -22.56
CA LYS A 195 -20.57 -5.82 -23.80
C LYS A 195 -20.19 -4.90 -24.95
N GLU A 196 -19.57 -3.76 -24.66
CA GLU A 196 -19.21 -2.77 -25.68
C GLU A 196 -17.92 -3.15 -26.42
N PHE A 197 -17.11 -4.03 -25.84
CA PHE A 197 -15.90 -4.55 -26.46
C PHE A 197 -16.20 -5.67 -27.47
N PRO A 198 -15.42 -5.78 -28.57
CA PRO A 198 -14.24 -4.99 -28.90
C PRO A 198 -14.58 -3.65 -29.59
N ILE A 199 -13.80 -2.61 -29.27
CA ILE A 199 -13.94 -1.26 -29.85
C ILE A 199 -12.73 -0.87 -30.68
N VAL A 200 -12.95 -0.10 -31.74
CA VAL A 200 -11.89 0.53 -32.55
C VAL A 200 -11.78 1.98 -32.14
N ALA A 201 -10.59 2.37 -31.72
CA ALA A 201 -10.32 3.73 -31.28
C ALA A 201 -9.05 4.27 -31.95
N GLU A 202 -9.00 5.58 -32.14
CA GLU A 202 -7.83 6.30 -32.61
C GLU A 202 -7.15 7.00 -31.43
N VAL A 203 -5.85 6.82 -31.30
CA VAL A 203 -5.07 7.43 -30.23
C VAL A 203 -4.93 8.92 -30.50
N ILE A 204 -5.40 9.75 -29.58
CA ILE A 204 -5.30 11.22 -29.68
C ILE A 204 -4.11 11.70 -28.85
N GLU A 205 -4.03 11.30 -27.58
CA GLU A 205 -2.88 11.56 -26.72
C GLU A 205 -2.23 10.25 -26.25
N ALA A 206 -0.91 10.20 -26.38
CA ALA A 206 -0.07 9.08 -25.95
C ALA A 206 0.32 9.23 -24.47
N PRO A 207 0.73 8.14 -23.79
CA PRO A 207 1.09 8.21 -22.38
C PRO A 207 2.34 9.07 -22.18
N GLN A 208 2.33 9.91 -21.15
CA GLN A 208 3.48 10.73 -20.79
C GLN A 208 4.51 9.90 -20.00
N GLY A 209 5.71 9.72 -20.56
CA GLY A 209 6.83 9.05 -19.91
C GLY A 209 7.71 8.23 -20.85
N ASN A 210 8.93 7.90 -20.40
CA ASN A 210 9.92 7.11 -21.17
C ASN A 210 9.64 5.60 -21.19
N GLN A 211 8.56 5.15 -20.57
CA GLN A 211 8.19 3.73 -20.58
C GLN A 211 7.57 3.38 -21.92
N LEU A 212 8.43 2.98 -22.85
CA LEU A 212 8.09 2.32 -24.11
C LEU A 212 6.88 3.00 -24.77
N SER A 213 7.11 4.09 -25.49
CA SER A 213 6.17 4.56 -26.51
C SER A 213 6.07 3.47 -27.58
N ARG A 214 5.34 2.40 -27.25
CA ARG A 214 5.04 1.26 -28.10
C ARG A 214 4.51 1.88 -29.37
N SER A 215 5.08 1.54 -30.52
CA SER A 215 4.79 2.16 -31.83
C SER A 215 3.29 2.25 -32.15
N VAL A 216 2.50 1.37 -31.53
CA VAL A 216 1.05 1.24 -31.59
C VAL A 216 0.30 2.39 -30.88
N LEU A 217 0.86 2.97 -29.81
CA LEU A 217 0.23 4.01 -28.97
C LEU A 217 0.64 5.44 -29.37
N LYS A 218 1.12 5.64 -30.60
CA LYS A 218 1.44 6.99 -31.11
C LYS A 218 0.15 7.72 -31.51
N PRO A 219 0.10 9.06 -31.35
CA PRO A 219 -1.04 9.85 -31.83
C PRO A 219 -1.34 9.58 -33.32
N GLY A 220 -2.62 9.48 -33.67
CA GLY A 220 -3.13 9.16 -35.00
C GLY A 220 -3.12 7.66 -35.36
N LYS A 221 -2.66 6.77 -34.46
CA LYS A 221 -2.75 5.32 -34.68
C LYS A 221 -4.12 4.78 -34.33
N THR A 222 -4.63 3.89 -35.16
CA THR A 222 -5.87 3.15 -34.90
C THR A 222 -5.55 1.85 -34.17
N ILE A 223 -6.18 1.64 -33.03
CA ILE A 223 -6.03 0.46 -32.19
C ILE A 223 -7.37 -0.24 -32.01
N VAL A 224 -7.32 -1.52 -31.68
CA VAL A 224 -8.48 -2.31 -31.24
C VAL A 224 -8.32 -2.57 -29.75
N ILE A 225 -9.32 -2.20 -28.95
CA ILE A 225 -9.40 -2.55 -27.54
C ILE A 225 -10.33 -3.75 -27.42
N HIS A 226 -9.77 -4.90 -27.08
CA HIS A 226 -10.45 -6.19 -27.16
C HIS A 226 -11.32 -6.49 -25.95
N LYS A 227 -10.84 -6.13 -24.76
CA LYS A 227 -11.53 -6.33 -23.49
C LYS A 227 -10.83 -5.58 -22.36
N LYS A 228 -11.59 -5.33 -21.30
CA LYS A 228 -11.07 -5.02 -19.97
C LYS A 228 -11.00 -6.29 -19.11
N TYR A 229 -10.01 -6.38 -18.24
CA TYR A 229 -9.88 -7.47 -17.27
C TYR A 229 -8.97 -7.05 -16.11
N GLN A 230 -9.05 -7.81 -15.03
CA GLN A 230 -8.12 -7.70 -13.92
C GLN A 230 -7.17 -8.89 -13.95
N ALA A 231 -5.90 -8.65 -13.61
CA ALA A 231 -4.87 -9.66 -13.58
C ALA A 231 -4.06 -9.56 -12.30
N SER A 232 -3.74 -10.72 -11.72
CA SER A 232 -2.81 -10.79 -10.60
C SER A 232 -1.36 -10.68 -11.10
N ARG A 233 -0.59 -9.80 -10.44
CA ARG A 233 0.85 -9.60 -10.62
C ARG A 233 1.54 -9.85 -9.30
N ILE A 234 2.79 -10.30 -9.37
CA ILE A 234 3.62 -10.40 -8.18
C ILE A 234 4.45 -9.14 -8.07
N LEU A 235 4.27 -8.43 -6.95
CA LEU A 235 5.12 -7.30 -6.60
C LEU A 235 6.47 -7.82 -6.12
N ALA A 236 7.54 -7.26 -6.65
CA ALA A 236 8.90 -7.66 -6.33
C ALA A 236 9.83 -6.47 -6.17
N SER A 237 10.79 -6.58 -5.26
CA SER A 237 11.84 -5.57 -5.04
C SER A 237 13.23 -6.16 -5.23
N GLU A 238 14.14 -5.34 -5.76
CA GLU A 238 15.54 -5.76 -5.92
C GLU A 238 16.25 -5.87 -4.56
N ILE A 239 16.90 -7.02 -4.32
CA ILE A 239 17.73 -7.25 -3.12
C ILE A 239 19.10 -6.64 -3.37
N ARG A 240 19.26 -5.36 -3.02
CA ARG A 240 20.54 -4.63 -3.06
C ARG A 240 20.73 -3.80 -1.78
N SER A 241 22.00 -3.67 -1.37
CA SER A 241 22.41 -2.87 -0.21
C SER A 241 22.42 -1.37 -0.49
N ASN A 242 22.55 -0.97 -1.76
CA ASN A 242 22.60 0.44 -2.16
C ASN A 242 21.22 0.95 -2.59
N PHE A 243 20.86 2.13 -2.09
CA PHE A 243 19.65 2.85 -2.44
C PHE A 243 19.83 3.59 -3.78
N PRO A 244 18.79 3.74 -4.62
CA PRO A 244 17.40 3.31 -4.46
C PRO A 244 17.13 1.90 -4.99
N LYS A 245 16.22 1.18 -4.32
CA LYS A 245 15.76 -0.15 -4.77
C LYS A 245 14.89 -0.01 -6.02
N ARG A 246 15.03 -0.96 -6.95
CA ARG A 246 14.13 -1.07 -8.11
C ARG A 246 12.95 -1.97 -7.74
N HIS A 247 11.77 -1.62 -8.22
CA HIS A 247 10.52 -2.34 -7.96
C HIS A 247 9.92 -2.82 -9.28
N PHE A 248 9.33 -4.01 -9.26
CA PHE A 248 8.83 -4.68 -10.45
C PHE A 248 7.45 -5.30 -10.22
N LEU A 249 6.62 -5.30 -11.26
CA LEU A 249 5.41 -6.10 -11.35
C LEU A 249 5.64 -7.24 -12.33
N ILE A 250 5.58 -8.47 -11.83
CA ILE A 250 5.87 -9.67 -12.61
C ILE A 250 4.56 -10.37 -12.98
N PRO A 251 4.25 -10.58 -14.28
CA PRO A 251 3.13 -11.39 -14.70
C PRO A 251 3.26 -12.84 -14.22
N THR A 252 2.12 -13.45 -13.88
CA THR A 252 2.06 -14.89 -13.63
C THR A 252 2.38 -15.74 -14.87
N SER A 253 2.27 -15.16 -16.07
CA SER A 253 2.63 -15.76 -17.36
C SER A 253 4.11 -15.67 -17.71
N TYR A 254 4.93 -15.01 -16.89
CA TYR A 254 6.38 -14.93 -17.09
C TYR A 254 7.02 -16.33 -17.11
N LYS A 255 7.79 -16.63 -18.16
CA LYS A 255 8.33 -17.98 -18.44
C LYS A 255 9.78 -18.16 -17.98
N GLY A 256 10.42 -17.11 -17.47
CA GLY A 256 11.74 -17.24 -16.85
C GLY A 256 11.69 -18.11 -15.60
N LYS A 257 12.83 -18.72 -15.27
CA LYS A 257 12.94 -19.65 -14.13
C LYS A 257 13.72 -19.04 -12.98
N PHE A 258 13.22 -19.24 -11.78
CA PHE A 258 13.80 -18.73 -10.54
C PHE A 258 14.48 -19.81 -9.73
N LYS A 259 15.54 -19.44 -9.01
CA LYS A 259 16.13 -20.22 -7.92
C LYS A 259 15.89 -19.50 -6.61
N ARG A 260 15.57 -20.24 -5.55
CA ARG A 260 15.40 -19.67 -4.21
C ARG A 260 16.72 -19.07 -3.71
N ARG A 261 16.63 -18.00 -2.92
CA ARG A 261 17.75 -17.43 -2.16
C ARG A 261 17.41 -17.38 -0.67
N PRO A 262 18.41 -17.54 0.21
CA PRO A 262 18.19 -17.45 1.65
C PRO A 262 17.48 -16.15 2.04
N ARG A 263 16.55 -16.25 2.98
CA ARG A 263 15.99 -15.12 3.72
C ARG A 263 16.78 -14.87 4.99
N GLU A 264 16.80 -13.61 5.40
CA GLU A 264 17.36 -13.18 6.68
C GLU A 264 16.21 -12.73 7.57
N PHE A 265 16.19 -13.23 8.80
CA PHE A 265 15.14 -12.98 9.79
C PHE A 265 15.79 -12.40 11.05
N PRO A 266 15.61 -11.11 11.34
CA PRO A 266 16.20 -10.51 12.52
C PRO A 266 15.76 -11.16 13.83
N THR A 267 14.47 -11.53 13.93
CA THR A 267 13.86 -12.01 15.18
C THR A 267 13.18 -13.37 15.04
N ALA A 268 12.90 -14.02 16.18
CA ALA A 268 12.09 -15.24 16.22
C ALA A 268 10.62 -14.97 15.80
N TYR A 269 10.11 -13.76 16.03
CA TYR A 269 8.81 -13.33 15.51
C TYR A 269 8.75 -13.37 13.97
N ASP A 270 9.83 -12.97 13.29
CA ASP A 270 9.88 -13.02 11.82
C ASP A 270 9.84 -14.47 11.30
N LEU A 271 10.41 -15.42 12.04
CA LEU A 271 10.32 -16.85 11.72
C LEU A 271 8.88 -17.37 11.84
N GLU A 272 8.15 -16.93 12.86
CA GLU A 272 6.75 -17.29 13.04
C GLU A 272 5.89 -16.78 11.87
N ILE A 273 6.12 -15.55 11.41
CA ILE A 273 5.39 -14.99 10.27
C ILE A 273 5.74 -15.76 8.98
N ALA A 274 7.01 -16.11 8.82
CA ALA A 274 7.54 -16.76 7.62
C ALA A 274 7.21 -18.26 7.51
N LYS A 275 6.74 -18.90 8.59
CA LYS A 275 6.44 -20.33 8.60
C LYS A 275 5.30 -20.69 7.64
N SER A 276 5.39 -21.90 7.08
CA SER A 276 4.43 -22.50 6.17
C SER A 276 4.07 -23.90 6.68
N GLU A 277 2.80 -24.29 6.59
CA GLU A 277 2.37 -25.65 6.92
C GLU A 277 2.92 -26.70 5.95
N LYS A 278 3.31 -26.29 4.74
CA LYS A 278 3.72 -27.20 3.65
C LYS A 278 5.19 -27.60 3.71
N GLU A 279 6.07 -26.74 4.21
CA GLU A 279 7.52 -26.97 4.26
C GLU A 279 8.08 -26.44 5.59
N PRO A 280 8.82 -27.27 6.36
CA PRO A 280 9.44 -26.84 7.59
C PRO A 280 10.55 -25.83 7.29
N LEU A 281 10.52 -24.70 7.99
CA LEU A 281 11.50 -23.63 7.81
C LEU A 281 12.79 -24.00 8.55
N HIS A 282 13.86 -24.24 7.79
CA HIS A 282 15.19 -24.54 8.33
C HIS A 282 16.07 -23.29 8.36
N VAL A 283 16.60 -22.92 9.53
CA VAL A 283 17.40 -21.72 9.71
C VAL A 283 18.66 -21.96 10.53
N VAL A 284 19.67 -21.10 10.33
CA VAL A 284 20.90 -21.04 11.13
C VAL A 284 20.93 -19.73 11.91
N ALA A 285 21.20 -19.79 13.21
CA ALA A 285 21.38 -18.61 14.04
C ALA A 285 22.75 -17.95 13.78
N THR A 286 22.75 -16.62 13.64
CA THR A 286 23.95 -15.80 13.41
C THR A 286 24.34 -14.95 14.61
N LYS A 287 23.45 -14.80 15.60
CA LYS A 287 23.72 -14.17 16.89
C LYS A 287 23.43 -15.15 18.03
N ALA A 288 24.24 -15.06 19.08
CA ALA A 288 23.98 -15.79 20.31
C ALA A 288 22.92 -15.07 21.15
N PHE A 289 22.10 -15.84 21.85
CA PHE A 289 21.10 -15.33 22.78
C PHE A 289 21.11 -16.19 24.03
N HIS A 290 21.20 -15.52 25.19
CA HIS A 290 21.12 -16.15 26.49
C HIS A 290 19.81 -15.71 27.13
N PRO A 291 18.83 -16.61 27.29
CA PRO A 291 17.56 -16.26 27.87
C PRO A 291 17.73 -15.86 29.34
N PRO A 292 16.91 -14.93 29.83
CA PRO A 292 16.90 -14.57 31.26
C PRO A 292 16.24 -15.64 32.15
N HIS A 293 15.58 -16.65 31.57
CA HIS A 293 14.80 -17.66 32.27
C HIS A 293 15.20 -19.08 31.84
N GLU A 294 15.23 -20.02 32.78
CA GLU A 294 15.68 -21.40 32.55
C GLU A 294 14.74 -22.21 31.65
N GLU A 295 13.47 -21.83 31.56
CA GLU A 295 12.46 -22.50 30.73
C GLU A 295 12.64 -22.20 29.21
N LEU A 296 13.49 -21.23 28.86
CA LEU A 296 13.77 -20.83 27.49
C LEU A 296 15.13 -21.38 27.03
N SER A 297 15.27 -21.63 25.73
CA SER A 297 16.49 -22.25 25.20
C SER A 297 17.58 -21.22 24.86
N SER A 298 18.82 -21.55 25.21
CA SER A 298 20.00 -20.78 24.78
C SER A 298 20.33 -21.06 23.32
N VAL A 299 20.72 -20.02 22.58
CA VAL A 299 21.09 -20.11 21.17
C VAL A 299 22.51 -19.63 20.99
N PHE A 300 23.31 -20.41 20.27
CA PHE A 300 24.67 -20.09 19.90
C PHE A 300 24.79 -19.84 18.39
N ILE A 301 25.84 -19.13 18.01
CA ILE A 301 26.14 -18.85 16.60
C ILE A 301 26.43 -20.18 15.87
N GLY A 302 25.73 -20.42 14.76
CA GLY A 302 25.84 -21.63 13.97
C GLY A 302 24.86 -22.74 14.35
N ASP A 303 24.06 -22.57 15.40
CA ASP A 303 22.98 -23.49 15.73
C ASP A 303 21.93 -23.54 14.60
N GLN A 304 21.48 -24.75 14.26
CA GLN A 304 20.48 -25.01 13.23
C GLN A 304 19.13 -25.36 13.86
N PHE A 305 18.05 -24.78 13.36
CA PHE A 305 16.70 -24.97 13.88
C PHE A 305 15.70 -25.28 12.78
N LEU A 306 14.82 -26.25 13.02
CA LEU A 306 13.57 -26.46 12.27
C LEU A 306 12.42 -25.81 13.04
N VAL A 307 11.73 -24.87 12.40
CA VAL A 307 10.62 -24.13 13.00
C VAL A 307 9.32 -24.89 12.83
N HIS A 308 8.57 -25.08 13.93
CA HIS A 308 7.28 -25.78 13.93
C HIS A 308 6.11 -24.83 14.16
N HIS A 309 5.74 -24.59 15.41
CA HIS A 309 4.57 -23.80 15.78
C HIS A 309 4.85 -22.87 16.96
N SER A 310 3.95 -21.92 17.17
CA SER A 310 4.01 -20.99 18.28
C SER A 310 3.12 -21.48 19.41
N GLU A 311 3.62 -21.35 20.63
CA GLU A 311 2.92 -21.72 21.86
C GLU A 311 3.12 -20.64 22.93
N THR A 312 2.32 -20.68 23.99
CA THR A 312 2.50 -19.81 25.15
C THR A 312 3.06 -20.62 26.31
N THR A 313 4.14 -20.14 26.92
CA THR A 313 4.77 -20.77 28.08
C THR A 313 4.74 -19.82 29.27
N GLU A 314 4.46 -20.36 30.46
CA GLU A 314 4.60 -19.61 31.71
C GLU A 314 6.08 -19.54 32.09
N VAL A 315 6.57 -18.31 32.27
CA VAL A 315 7.95 -18.04 32.66
C VAL A 315 7.96 -17.29 33.98
N LEU A 316 8.88 -17.65 34.88
CA LEU A 316 9.00 -17.01 36.18
C LEU A 316 9.82 -15.71 36.07
N CYS A 317 9.14 -14.56 36.02
CA CYS A 317 9.80 -13.25 36.08
C CYS A 317 9.67 -12.69 37.49
N GLU A 318 10.77 -12.57 38.23
CA GLU A 318 10.80 -11.87 39.53
C GLU A 318 9.78 -12.43 40.56
N GLY A 319 9.52 -13.74 40.53
CA GLY A 319 8.54 -14.42 41.40
C GLY A 319 7.08 -14.33 40.92
N ILE A 320 6.80 -13.62 39.83
CA ILE A 320 5.47 -13.54 39.19
C ILE A 320 5.48 -14.40 37.92
N LYS A 321 4.52 -15.32 37.81
CA LYS A 321 4.29 -16.08 36.58
C LYS A 321 3.81 -15.13 35.47
N LYS A 322 4.60 -14.98 34.41
CA LYS A 322 4.21 -14.23 33.20
C LYS A 322 4.06 -15.19 32.03
N VAL A 323 3.00 -15.02 31.26
CA VAL A 323 2.79 -15.79 30.03
C VAL A 323 3.61 -15.14 28.91
N VAL A 324 4.49 -15.91 28.28
CA VAL A 324 5.36 -15.47 27.18
C VAL A 324 5.03 -16.29 25.94
N ASN A 325 4.92 -15.61 24.80
CA ASN A 325 4.78 -16.29 23.51
C ASN A 325 6.16 -16.79 23.05
N VAL A 326 6.25 -18.08 22.77
CA VAL A 326 7.46 -18.78 22.34
C VAL A 326 7.24 -19.50 21.02
N LEU A 327 8.32 -19.70 20.29
CA LEU A 327 8.39 -20.48 19.06
C LEU A 327 9.03 -21.83 19.37
N ALA A 328 8.24 -22.90 19.24
CA ALA A 328 8.73 -24.26 19.36
C ALA A 328 9.52 -24.64 18.11
N CYS A 329 10.79 -24.98 18.31
CA CYS A 329 11.73 -25.37 17.27
C CYS A 329 12.44 -26.68 17.64
N GLU A 330 12.93 -27.41 16.64
CA GLU A 330 13.86 -28.51 16.84
C GLU A 330 15.27 -28.05 16.48
N LYS A 331 16.17 -28.02 17.47
CA LYS A 331 17.59 -27.81 17.26
C LYS A 331 18.21 -29.06 16.64
N ILE A 332 18.80 -28.90 15.46
CA ILE A 332 19.47 -29.99 14.74
C ILE A 332 20.88 -30.17 15.29
N LEU A 333 21.11 -31.28 15.99
CA LEU A 333 22.44 -31.74 16.38
C LEU A 333 22.92 -32.80 15.38
N LYS A 334 24.23 -33.10 15.36
CA LYS A 334 24.85 -34.01 14.37
C LYS A 334 24.15 -35.36 14.20
N LYS A 335 23.47 -35.87 15.24
CA LYS A 335 22.80 -37.18 15.24
C LYS A 335 21.45 -37.22 16.00
N SER A 336 20.94 -36.07 16.46
CA SER A 336 19.72 -35.99 17.27
C SER A 336 19.02 -34.64 17.10
N TYR A 337 17.75 -34.60 17.44
CA TYR A 337 16.95 -33.37 17.49
C TYR A 337 16.66 -33.06 18.95
N GLU A 338 16.86 -31.81 19.35
CA GLU A 338 16.56 -31.32 20.69
C GLU A 338 15.45 -30.28 20.61
N ALA A 339 14.41 -30.40 21.45
CA ALA A 339 13.35 -29.41 21.50
C ALA A 339 13.89 -28.09 22.06
N ALA A 340 13.62 -26.99 21.36
CA ALA A 340 14.05 -25.65 21.74
C ALA A 340 12.85 -24.69 21.75
N LEU A 341 12.77 -23.86 22.79
CA LEU A 341 11.74 -22.83 22.94
C LEU A 341 12.39 -21.46 22.81
N LEU A 342 12.11 -20.77 21.70
CA LEU A 342 12.68 -19.47 21.40
C LEU A 342 11.65 -18.36 21.68
N PRO A 343 11.91 -17.40 22.58
CA PRO A 343 10.93 -16.34 22.82
C PRO A 343 10.78 -15.45 21.59
N LEU A 344 9.55 -15.05 21.23
CA LEU A 344 9.30 -14.31 19.98
C LEU A 344 10.03 -12.96 19.88
N TYR A 345 10.28 -12.31 21.02
CA TYR A 345 11.03 -11.05 21.09
C TYR A 345 12.55 -11.22 20.91
N MET A 346 13.05 -12.45 20.76
CA MET A 346 14.47 -12.74 20.63
C MET A 346 15.06 -12.21 19.31
N GLU A 347 16.18 -11.50 19.43
CA GLU A 347 17.02 -11.09 18.29
C GLU A 347 18.17 -12.10 18.06
N GLY A 348 17.85 -13.22 17.41
CA GLY A 348 18.83 -14.27 17.10
C GLY A 348 19.54 -14.10 15.75
N GLY A 349 19.01 -13.25 14.85
CA GLY A 349 19.49 -13.11 13.48
C GLY A 349 19.58 -14.48 12.77
N PHE A 350 18.51 -14.93 12.12
CA PHE A 350 18.44 -16.24 11.51
C PHE A 350 18.57 -16.16 9.98
N VAL A 351 19.30 -17.10 9.38
CA VAL A 351 19.43 -17.21 7.92
C VAL A 351 18.83 -18.53 7.46
N GLU A 352 17.94 -18.48 6.49
CA GLU A 352 17.31 -19.66 5.90
C GLU A 352 18.33 -20.54 5.16
N VAL A 353 18.27 -21.85 5.40
CA VAL A 353 19.09 -22.83 4.69
C VAL A 353 18.26 -23.47 3.59
N ILE A 354 18.65 -23.20 2.35
CA ILE A 354 18.00 -23.79 1.18
C ILE A 354 18.73 -25.07 0.78
N HIS A 355 18.00 -26.19 0.85
CA HIS A 355 18.51 -27.50 0.45
C HIS A 355 18.28 -27.80 -1.04
N ASP A 356 17.26 -27.18 -1.65
CA ASP A 356 16.95 -27.41 -3.05
C ASP A 356 17.86 -26.60 -3.99
N LYS A 357 18.17 -27.18 -5.14
CA LYS A 357 18.80 -26.48 -6.28
C LYS A 357 17.85 -26.40 -7.47
N LYS A 358 16.56 -26.61 -7.19
CA LYS A 358 15.48 -26.67 -8.18
C LYS A 358 15.28 -25.30 -8.81
N GLN A 359 14.77 -25.33 -10.03
CA GLN A 359 14.35 -24.13 -10.76
C GLN A 359 12.83 -24.16 -10.83
N TYR A 360 12.21 -23.03 -10.52
CA TYR A 360 10.76 -22.91 -10.40
C TYR A 360 10.23 -21.85 -11.37
N GLN A 361 9.03 -22.05 -11.89
CA GLN A 361 8.25 -20.96 -12.48
C GLN A 361 7.64 -20.10 -11.38
N ILE A 362 7.31 -18.84 -11.68
CA ILE A 362 6.71 -17.93 -10.69
C ILE A 362 5.38 -18.45 -10.14
N SER A 363 4.56 -19.06 -11.01
CA SER A 363 3.27 -19.64 -10.64
C SER A 363 3.40 -20.84 -9.70
N GLU A 364 4.49 -21.61 -9.82
CA GLU A 364 4.80 -22.73 -8.92
C GLU A 364 5.29 -22.20 -7.57
N LEU A 365 6.15 -21.19 -7.58
CA LEU A 365 6.68 -20.56 -6.37
C LEU A 365 5.56 -20.02 -5.49
N CYS A 366 4.65 -19.24 -6.06
CA CYS A 366 3.53 -18.63 -5.32
C CYS A 366 2.53 -19.66 -4.77
N LYS A 367 2.49 -20.88 -5.32
CA LYS A 367 1.64 -21.97 -4.80
C LYS A 367 2.31 -22.78 -3.68
N GLN A 368 3.62 -22.94 -3.75
CA GLN A 368 4.41 -23.77 -2.83
C GLN A 368 4.88 -22.99 -1.62
N PHE A 369 5.28 -21.72 -1.81
CA PHE A 369 5.91 -20.89 -0.79
C PHE A 369 5.03 -19.71 -0.39
N ARG A 370 5.10 -19.35 0.89
CA ARG A 370 4.42 -18.17 1.43
C ARG A 370 5.24 -16.92 1.16
N LEU A 371 4.60 -15.89 0.60
CA LEU A 371 5.16 -14.55 0.43
C LEU A 371 5.28 -13.83 1.79
N PRO A 372 6.33 -13.00 2.03
CA PRO A 372 7.42 -12.67 1.12
C PRO A 372 8.56 -13.71 1.09
N PHE A 373 9.24 -13.85 -0.05
CA PHE A 373 10.44 -14.72 -0.17
C PHE A 373 11.47 -14.29 -1.23
N ASN A 374 12.72 -14.72 -1.04
CA ASN A 374 13.85 -14.30 -1.86
C ASN A 374 14.14 -15.28 -3.00
N VAL A 375 14.40 -14.76 -4.19
CA VAL A 375 14.72 -15.52 -5.41
C VAL A 375 15.79 -14.84 -6.24
N LYS A 376 16.30 -15.56 -7.24
CA LYS A 376 17.13 -15.04 -8.33
C LYS A 376 16.68 -15.62 -9.65
N VAL A 377 16.67 -14.80 -10.70
CA VAL A 377 16.46 -15.31 -12.06
C VAL A 377 17.64 -16.18 -12.45
N SER A 378 17.35 -17.44 -12.77
CA SER A 378 18.33 -18.44 -13.19
C SER A 378 18.35 -18.64 -14.70
N VAL A 379 17.17 -18.52 -15.33
CA VAL A 379 16.99 -18.58 -16.79
C VAL A 379 16.09 -17.43 -17.16
N ARG A 380 16.54 -16.58 -18.08
CA ARG A 380 15.77 -15.45 -18.61
C ARG A 380 14.56 -15.94 -19.40
N ASP A 381 13.53 -15.12 -19.48
CA ASP A 381 12.41 -15.38 -20.37
C ASP A 381 12.80 -15.09 -21.82
N LEU A 382 12.88 -16.13 -22.65
CA LEU A 382 13.22 -16.01 -24.08
C LEU A 382 12.07 -15.45 -24.93
N SER A 383 10.86 -15.33 -24.39
CA SER A 383 9.73 -14.73 -25.09
C SER A 383 9.72 -13.19 -25.01
N ILE A 384 10.61 -12.60 -24.21
CA ILE A 384 10.78 -11.16 -24.04
C ILE A 384 12.14 -10.78 -24.64
N GLU A 385 12.17 -9.74 -25.48
CA GLU A 385 13.41 -9.28 -26.13
C GLU A 385 14.42 -8.76 -25.10
N GLU A 386 13.96 -7.92 -24.18
CA GLU A 386 14.76 -7.35 -23.09
C GLU A 386 14.18 -7.75 -21.73
N ASP A 387 14.67 -8.88 -21.18
CA ASP A 387 14.28 -9.34 -19.85
C ASP A 387 15.02 -8.55 -18.75
N ILE A 388 14.35 -7.52 -18.22
CA ILE A 388 14.87 -6.65 -17.16
C ILE A 388 15.16 -7.38 -15.85
N LEU A 389 14.50 -8.52 -15.59
CA LEU A 389 14.70 -9.28 -14.35
C LEU A 389 15.98 -10.11 -14.41
N ALA A 390 16.40 -10.55 -15.60
CA ALA A 390 17.61 -11.35 -15.77
C ALA A 390 18.90 -10.63 -15.32
N ALA A 391 18.91 -9.29 -15.36
CA ALA A 391 20.03 -8.47 -14.91
C ALA A 391 20.08 -8.24 -13.39
N THR A 392 19.06 -8.67 -12.64
CA THR A 392 18.97 -8.41 -11.20
C THR A 392 19.79 -9.43 -10.38
N PRO A 393 20.49 -9.01 -9.32
CA PRO A 393 21.30 -9.90 -8.49
C PRO A 393 20.45 -10.82 -7.60
N GLY A 394 19.25 -10.37 -7.25
CA GLY A 394 18.28 -11.06 -6.42
C GLY A 394 17.00 -10.22 -6.32
N LEU A 395 15.88 -10.89 -6.13
CA LEU A 395 14.55 -10.30 -6.03
C LEU A 395 13.89 -10.84 -4.76
N GLN A 396 13.23 -9.96 -4.02
CA GLN A 396 12.29 -10.33 -2.99
C GLN A 396 10.91 -10.29 -3.63
N LEU A 397 10.24 -11.44 -3.72
CA LEU A 397 8.83 -11.50 -4.09
C LEU A 397 8.03 -11.21 -2.83
N GLU A 398 7.13 -10.24 -2.90
CA GLU A 398 6.58 -9.62 -1.70
C GLU A 398 5.11 -9.96 -1.47
N GLU A 399 4.28 -9.71 -2.47
CA GLU A 399 2.83 -9.92 -2.40
C GLU A 399 2.25 -10.08 -3.81
N GLY A 400 1.06 -10.65 -3.89
CA GLY A 400 0.29 -10.76 -5.13
C GLY A 400 -0.75 -9.66 -5.18
N ILE A 401 -0.63 -8.76 -6.14
CA ILE A 401 -1.50 -7.59 -6.29
C ILE A 401 -2.43 -7.82 -7.47
N THR A 402 -3.69 -7.41 -7.34
CA THR A 402 -4.64 -7.41 -8.45
C THR A 402 -4.71 -6.03 -9.07
N ASP A 403 -4.54 -5.98 -10.39
CA ASP A 403 -4.46 -4.72 -11.12
C ASP A 403 -5.29 -4.76 -12.41
N SER A 404 -5.71 -3.58 -12.88
CA SER A 404 -6.68 -3.40 -13.97
C SER A 404 -5.99 -3.12 -15.29
N TYR A 405 -6.36 -3.88 -16.33
CA TYR A 405 -5.74 -3.81 -17.66
C TYR A 405 -6.77 -3.71 -18.79
N LEU A 406 -6.38 -3.00 -19.83
CA LEU A 406 -7.01 -3.05 -21.14
C LEU A 406 -6.13 -3.86 -22.09
N LEU A 407 -6.73 -4.82 -22.80
CA LEU A 407 -6.05 -5.58 -23.85
C LEU A 407 -6.22 -4.89 -25.19
N ILE A 408 -5.11 -4.48 -25.81
CA ILE A 408 -5.13 -3.75 -27.08
C ILE A 408 -4.30 -4.43 -28.17
N SER A 409 -4.60 -4.16 -29.44
CA SER A 409 -3.76 -4.50 -30.58
C SER A 409 -3.71 -3.37 -31.60
N ASP A 410 -2.72 -3.41 -32.49
CA ASP A 410 -2.76 -2.59 -33.71
C ASP A 410 -3.92 -3.05 -34.59
N PHE A 411 -4.66 -2.11 -35.18
CA PHE A 411 -5.70 -2.43 -36.15
C PHE A 411 -5.14 -3.17 -37.37
N ALA A 412 -3.91 -2.86 -37.79
CA ALA A 412 -3.25 -3.54 -38.91
C ALA A 412 -2.75 -4.95 -38.56
N ASN A 413 -2.48 -5.22 -37.28
CA ASN A 413 -1.99 -6.50 -36.80
C ASN A 413 -2.72 -6.94 -35.51
N PRO A 414 -3.95 -7.47 -35.63
CA PRO A 414 -4.79 -7.79 -34.48
C PRO A 414 -4.34 -9.03 -33.70
N LYS A 415 -3.38 -9.80 -34.22
CA LYS A 415 -2.92 -11.06 -33.59
C LYS A 415 -2.02 -10.82 -32.38
N GLU A 416 -1.32 -9.70 -32.37
CA GLU A 416 -0.37 -9.35 -31.32
C GLU A 416 -1.01 -8.34 -30.37
N CYS A 417 -1.28 -8.80 -29.14
CA CYS A 417 -1.96 -8.00 -28.14
C CYS A 417 -1.02 -7.58 -27.01
N TRP A 418 -1.29 -6.38 -26.49
CA TRP A 418 -0.53 -5.70 -25.46
C TRP A 418 -1.46 -5.27 -24.33
N GLU A 419 -0.91 -5.24 -23.12
CA GLU A 419 -1.65 -4.84 -21.92
C GLU A 419 -1.35 -3.37 -21.60
N ILE A 420 -2.38 -2.59 -21.32
CA ILE A 420 -2.26 -1.22 -20.80
C ILE A 420 -2.77 -1.22 -19.36
N PRO A 421 -1.91 -0.96 -18.36
CA PRO A 421 -2.33 -0.79 -16.98
C PRO A 421 -3.10 0.53 -16.82
N VAL A 422 -4.36 0.43 -16.40
CA VAL A 422 -5.29 1.57 -16.32
C VAL A 422 -4.78 2.63 -15.33
N GLY A 423 -4.34 2.22 -14.14
CA GLY A 423 -3.91 3.15 -13.08
C GLY A 423 -2.52 3.79 -13.29
N ARG A 424 -1.75 3.34 -14.30
CA ARG A 424 -0.36 3.80 -14.52
C ARG A 424 -0.12 4.47 -15.87
N LEU A 425 -0.79 4.02 -16.92
CA LEU A 425 -0.65 4.60 -18.25
C LEU A 425 -1.95 5.30 -18.64
N ASN A 426 -1.89 6.62 -18.77
CA ASN A 426 -3.00 7.42 -19.26
C ASN A 426 -2.92 7.56 -20.77
N ILE A 427 -3.96 7.13 -21.48
CA ILE A 427 -4.14 7.43 -22.90
C ILE A 427 -5.50 8.04 -23.14
N THR A 428 -5.58 8.91 -24.14
CA THR A 428 -6.84 9.50 -24.60
C THR A 428 -7.12 9.00 -26.01
N VAL A 429 -8.27 8.39 -26.21
CA VAL A 429 -8.67 7.82 -27.50
C VAL A 429 -9.99 8.39 -27.97
N GLN A 430 -10.16 8.44 -29.28
CA GLN A 430 -11.43 8.76 -29.92
C GLN A 430 -12.06 7.47 -30.42
N LEU A 431 -13.33 7.22 -30.06
CA LEU A 431 -14.07 6.08 -30.60
C LEU A 431 -14.30 6.28 -32.11
N VAL A 432 -13.89 5.30 -32.92
CA VAL A 432 -14.07 5.32 -34.37
C VAL A 432 -15.28 4.47 -34.77
N ARG A 433 -15.32 3.19 -34.33
CA ARG A 433 -16.41 2.24 -34.61
C ARG A 433 -16.40 1.07 -33.60
N ASN A 434 -17.55 0.41 -33.45
CA ASN A 434 -17.64 -0.88 -32.74
C ASN A 434 -17.34 -2.02 -33.71
N LEU A 435 -16.45 -2.95 -33.34
CA LEU A 435 -16.19 -4.17 -34.10
C LEU A 435 -17.14 -5.27 -33.61
N SER A 436 -17.98 -5.81 -34.50
CA SER A 436 -18.85 -6.96 -34.18
C SER A 436 -18.19 -8.32 -34.47
N ARG A 437 -16.87 -8.37 -34.69
CA ARG A 437 -16.20 -9.57 -35.18
C ARG A 437 -15.66 -10.43 -34.02
N ASP A 438 -15.99 -11.71 -34.07
CA ASP A 438 -15.40 -12.74 -33.22
C ASP A 438 -13.90 -12.82 -33.46
N THR A 439 -13.13 -12.53 -32.43
CA THR A 439 -11.67 -12.40 -32.53
C THR A 439 -11.09 -13.75 -32.11
N GLY A 440 -10.41 -14.43 -33.04
CA GLY A 440 -9.75 -15.70 -32.79
C GLY A 440 -8.70 -15.63 -31.66
N PRO A 441 -7.96 -16.71 -31.37
CA PRO A 441 -7.05 -16.76 -30.24
C PRO A 441 -6.01 -15.62 -30.30
N LEU A 442 -6.07 -14.72 -29.31
CA LEU A 442 -5.18 -13.58 -29.17
C LEU A 442 -3.90 -13.98 -28.43
N LEU A 443 -2.75 -13.62 -28.99
CA LEU A 443 -1.48 -13.80 -28.31
C LEU A 443 -1.21 -12.57 -27.43
N VAL A 444 -1.37 -12.75 -26.12
CA VAL A 444 -1.17 -11.69 -25.13
C VAL A 444 0.30 -11.65 -24.71
N ARG A 445 0.98 -10.53 -24.97
CA ARG A 445 2.32 -10.26 -24.47
C ARG A 445 2.24 -9.51 -23.14
N ALA A 446 2.20 -10.26 -22.04
CA ALA A 446 2.34 -9.70 -20.71
C ALA A 446 3.82 -9.50 -20.39
N LEU A 447 4.22 -8.25 -20.20
CA LEU A 447 5.60 -7.87 -19.92
C LEU A 447 5.81 -7.63 -18.42
N VAL A 448 7.06 -7.76 -17.98
CA VAL A 448 7.47 -7.29 -16.66
C VAL A 448 7.54 -5.77 -16.70
N GLU A 449 6.91 -5.12 -15.71
CA GLU A 449 6.92 -3.66 -15.58
C GLU A 449 7.89 -3.26 -14.47
N GLU A 450 8.73 -2.25 -14.70
CA GLU A 450 9.46 -1.57 -13.64
C GLU A 450 8.62 -0.39 -13.16
N ILE A 451 8.29 -0.37 -11.87
CA ILE A 451 7.44 0.67 -11.28
C ILE A 451 8.29 1.64 -10.46
N THR A 452 7.80 2.88 -10.33
CA THR A 452 8.45 3.88 -9.49
C THR A 452 8.23 3.56 -8.01
N GLU A 453 9.05 4.16 -7.15
CA GLU A 453 8.93 4.02 -5.70
C GLU A 453 7.56 4.54 -5.20
N GLU A 454 7.05 5.61 -5.80
CA GLU A 454 5.71 6.13 -5.49
C GLU A 454 4.61 5.12 -5.84
N GLN A 455 4.68 4.49 -7.02
CA GLN A 455 3.73 3.48 -7.47
C GLN A 455 3.75 2.25 -6.56
N TYR A 456 4.95 1.81 -6.16
CA TYR A 456 5.15 0.72 -5.21
C TYR A 456 4.43 0.96 -3.89
N TYR A 457 4.64 2.12 -3.27
CA TYR A 457 4.01 2.44 -1.99
C TYR A 457 2.49 2.63 -2.11
N MET A 458 2.01 3.20 -3.21
CA MET A 458 0.57 3.32 -3.46
C MET A 458 -0.10 1.96 -3.48
N MET A 459 0.45 0.98 -4.18
CA MET A 459 -0.16 -0.34 -4.30
C MET A 459 -0.25 -1.06 -2.94
N ARG A 460 0.80 -0.96 -2.13
CA ARG A 460 0.84 -1.54 -0.76
C ARG A 460 -0.12 -0.88 0.23
N ARG A 461 -0.40 0.41 0.06
CA ARG A 461 -1.26 1.19 0.96
C ARG A 461 -2.68 0.63 1.05
N TYR A 462 -3.18 0.00 -0.02
CA TYR A 462 -4.56 -0.50 -0.07
C TYR A 462 -4.74 -1.92 0.51
N GLU A 463 -3.66 -2.70 0.66
CA GLU A 463 -3.76 -4.12 1.10
C GLU A 463 -3.20 -4.40 2.50
N SER A 464 -2.43 -3.47 3.10
CA SER A 464 -1.69 -3.73 4.34
C SER A 464 -2.33 -3.10 5.59
N SER A 465 -3.11 -3.86 6.37
CA SER A 465 -3.56 -3.43 7.71
C SER A 465 -3.72 -4.59 8.72
N LEU A 466 -2.87 -5.62 8.69
CA LEU A 466 -3.04 -6.78 9.60
C LEU A 466 -1.75 -7.36 10.21
N LEU A 467 -0.60 -6.68 10.13
CA LEU A 467 0.60 -7.17 10.82
C LEU A 467 0.84 -6.36 12.10
N HIS A 468 0.66 -7.02 13.23
CA HIS A 468 1.03 -6.47 14.53
C HIS A 468 2.56 -6.31 14.60
N PRO A 469 3.07 -5.25 15.24
CA PRO A 469 4.50 -5.10 15.45
C PRO A 469 5.03 -6.25 16.33
N PRO A 470 6.33 -6.60 16.20
CA PRO A 470 6.94 -7.63 17.04
C PRO A 470 6.73 -7.31 18.54
N PRO A 471 6.53 -8.34 19.38
CA PRO A 471 6.38 -8.15 20.81
C PRO A 471 7.65 -7.49 21.39
N ARG A 472 7.47 -6.44 22.20
CA ARG A 472 8.61 -5.77 22.84
C ARG A 472 9.23 -6.68 23.90
N PRO A 473 10.57 -6.71 24.04
CA PRO A 473 11.22 -7.39 25.14
C PRO A 473 10.70 -6.89 26.50
N PRO A 474 10.62 -7.74 27.53
CA PRO A 474 10.32 -7.29 28.89
C PRO A 474 11.36 -6.25 29.33
N LYS A 475 10.91 -5.17 29.99
CA LYS A 475 11.81 -4.15 30.54
C LYS A 475 12.74 -4.80 31.56
N HIS A 476 14.05 -4.70 31.38
CA HIS A 476 15.00 -5.00 32.44
C HIS A 476 14.84 -3.96 33.55
N PRO A 477 14.80 -4.35 34.84
CA PRO A 477 14.92 -3.38 35.92
C PRO A 477 16.24 -2.66 35.78
N SER A 478 16.21 -1.34 35.96
CA SER A 478 17.41 -0.52 35.85
C SER A 478 18.40 -0.89 36.98
N VAL A 479 19.70 -0.75 36.73
CA VAL A 479 20.75 -0.97 37.75
C VAL A 479 20.57 -0.04 38.98
N GLU A 480 19.77 1.02 38.84
CA GLU A 480 19.39 1.91 39.93
C GLU A 480 18.34 1.29 40.87
N GLU A 481 17.39 0.50 40.38
CA GLU A 481 16.41 -0.21 41.22
C GLU A 481 17.07 -1.29 42.08
N MET A 482 18.14 -1.92 41.58
CA MET A 482 18.91 -2.93 42.31
C MET A 482 19.72 -2.35 43.50
N LYS A 483 20.09 -1.06 43.43
CA LYS A 483 20.72 -0.36 44.56
C LYS A 483 19.71 -0.03 45.66
N PHE A 484 18.47 0.32 45.32
CA PHE A 484 17.42 0.56 46.31
C PHE A 484 16.99 -0.72 47.03
N THR A 485 17.00 -1.88 46.36
CA THR A 485 16.66 -3.16 47.02
C THR A 485 17.75 -3.61 48.00
N LEU A 486 19.04 -3.38 47.70
CA LEU A 486 20.15 -3.72 48.60
C LEU A 486 20.24 -2.79 49.82
N LEU A 487 19.86 -1.52 49.69
CA LEU A 487 19.77 -0.59 50.82
C LEU A 487 18.61 -0.92 51.76
N ASN A 488 17.44 -1.29 51.23
CA ASN A 488 16.29 -1.67 52.06
C ASN A 488 16.50 -3.01 52.78
N LEU A 489 17.25 -3.96 52.19
CA LEU A 489 17.56 -5.24 52.84
C LEU A 489 18.56 -5.09 54.01
N ALA A 490 19.33 -4.01 54.03
CA ALA A 490 20.29 -3.71 55.10
C ALA A 490 19.63 -3.05 56.32
N GLU A 491 18.51 -2.33 56.14
CA GLU A 491 17.77 -1.69 57.23
C GLU A 491 16.81 -2.66 57.96
N GLU A 492 16.37 -3.76 57.33
CA GLU A 492 15.49 -4.76 57.96
C GLU A 492 16.23 -5.80 58.85
N ARG A 493 17.57 -5.76 58.93
CA ARG A 493 18.35 -6.72 59.75
C ARG A 493 18.77 -6.25 61.14
N THR A 494 18.30 -5.11 61.61
CA THR A 494 18.43 -4.71 63.03
C THR A 494 17.11 -4.89 63.76
N VAL A 495 16.77 -6.15 64.08
CA VAL A 495 15.72 -6.48 65.05
C VAL A 495 16.35 -6.71 66.41
N ASP A 496 15.75 -6.06 67.40
CA ASP A 496 16.07 -6.01 68.82
C ASP A 496 16.41 -7.36 69.48
N LEU A 497 17.51 -7.37 70.23
CA LEU A 497 17.85 -8.41 71.21
C LEU A 497 17.00 -8.25 72.49
N PRO A 498 16.40 -9.32 73.04
CA PRO A 498 15.62 -9.23 74.27
C PRO A 498 16.51 -9.07 75.53
N LYS A 499 16.14 -8.13 76.39
CA LYS A 499 16.82 -7.81 77.66
C LYS A 499 16.57 -8.90 78.73
N SER A 500 17.65 -9.31 79.39
CA SER A 500 17.66 -10.28 80.51
C SER A 500 17.05 -9.71 81.81
N PRO A 501 16.51 -10.55 82.71
CA PRO A 501 15.78 -10.09 83.91
C PRO A 501 16.72 -9.70 85.06
N LYS A 502 16.40 -8.59 85.74
CA LYS A 502 17.10 -8.15 86.96
C LYS A 502 16.52 -8.82 88.21
N VAL A 503 17.40 -9.41 89.00
CA VAL A 503 17.19 -9.83 90.40
C VAL A 503 16.99 -8.58 91.27
N ARG A 504 15.99 -8.60 92.17
CA ARG A 504 15.87 -7.68 93.31
C ARG A 504 16.47 -8.34 94.55
N GLN A 505 17.18 -7.56 95.36
CA GLN A 505 17.36 -7.83 96.79
C GLN A 505 16.02 -7.78 97.51
#